data_AF-A0A1E4TMF8-F1
#
_entry.id   AF-A0A1E4TMF8-F1
#
_cell.length_a   1.000
_cell.length_b   1.000
_cell.length_c   1.000
_cell.angle_alpha   90.00
_cell.angle_beta   90.00
_cell.angle_gamma   90.00
#
_symmetry.space_group_name_H-M   'P 1'
#
loop_
_entity.id
_entity.type
_entity.pdbx_description
1 polymer ?
#
loop_
_entity_poly.entity_id
_entity_poly.type
_entity_poly.pdbx_seq_one_letter_code
_entity_poly.pdbx_strand_id
1 'polypeptide(L)'
;PQPMAPSLNNHHPLEARLRNWDAQQEEQKLQIQRNVYGVGVPLRRQFELKIVDEMDQKMGLAQTLPSIHRDILTGNDSRTDWEDIYPDEIGYEEDFHTRLERIM
;
A
#
# COMPACT_ATOMS: atom_id res chain seq x y z
N PRO A 1 -9.64 42.13 21.76
CA PRO A 1 -9.25 40.71 21.68
C PRO A 1 -10.15 39.95 20.70
N GLN A 2 -9.67 39.67 19.50
CA GLN A 2 -10.43 38.92 18.49
C GLN A 2 -10.38 37.40 18.79
N PRO A 3 -11.45 36.64 18.50
CA PRO A 3 -11.50 35.21 18.78
C PRO A 3 -10.65 34.42 17.77
N MET A 4 -9.76 33.55 18.25
CA MET A 4 -8.84 32.71 17.45
C MET A 4 -9.52 31.56 16.67
N ALA A 5 -10.85 31.48 16.67
CA ALA A 5 -11.56 30.25 16.30
C ALA A 5 -11.77 29.96 14.79
N PRO A 6 -11.79 30.91 13.83
CA PRO A 6 -12.18 30.56 12.46
C PRO A 6 -11.01 30.19 11.54
N SER A 7 -9.74 30.46 11.90
CA SER A 7 -8.59 30.18 11.03
C SER A 7 -8.01 28.76 11.17
N LEU A 8 -8.50 27.96 12.12
CA LEU A 8 -8.10 26.56 12.34
C LEU A 8 -9.02 25.54 11.66
N ASN A 9 -10.12 25.99 11.03
CA ASN A 9 -11.22 25.12 10.58
C ASN A 9 -11.59 25.34 9.10
N ASN A 10 -10.60 25.54 8.24
CA ASN A 10 -10.80 25.62 6.78
C ASN A 10 -10.75 24.25 6.08
N HIS A 11 -10.55 23.16 6.84
CA HIS A 11 -10.54 21.79 6.32
C HIS A 11 -11.72 21.00 6.88
N HIS A 12 -12.35 20.20 6.02
CA HIS A 12 -13.48 19.38 6.43
C HIS A 12 -13.00 18.31 7.42
N PRO A 13 -13.69 18.05 8.54
CA PRO A 13 -13.22 17.08 9.55
C PRO A 13 -13.08 15.65 9.01
N LEU A 14 -13.83 15.29 7.97
CA LEU A 14 -13.68 13.99 7.29
C LEU A 14 -12.56 13.96 6.25
N GLU A 15 -11.99 15.09 5.87
CA GLU A 15 -10.91 15.15 4.88
C GLU A 15 -9.69 14.38 5.38
N ALA A 16 -9.29 14.61 6.63
CA ALA A 16 -8.20 13.87 7.27
C ALA A 16 -8.51 12.36 7.38
N ARG A 17 -9.77 12.00 7.64
CA ARG A 17 -10.19 10.60 7.74
C ARG A 17 -10.16 9.90 6.37
N LEU A 18 -10.63 10.58 5.33
CA LEU A 18 -10.65 10.04 3.98
C LEU A 18 -9.23 9.84 3.46
N ARG A 19 -8.32 10.81 3.69
CA ARG A 19 -6.90 10.71 3.32
C ARG A 19 -6.19 9.53 3.99
N ASN A 20 -6.58 9.18 5.22
CA ASN A 20 -5.93 8.12 6.00
C ASN A 20 -6.73 6.81 6.02
N TRP A 21 -7.77 6.68 5.19
CA TRP A 21 -8.72 5.56 5.27
C TRP A 21 -8.02 4.21 5.14
N ASP A 22 -7.19 4.03 4.11
CA ASP A 22 -6.55 2.74 3.83
C ASP A 22 -5.55 2.35 4.92
N ALA A 23 -4.72 3.29 5.37
CA ALA A 23 -3.78 3.07 6.48
C ALA A 23 -4.51 2.69 7.77
N GLN A 24 -5.66 3.32 8.05
CA GLN A 24 -6.45 3.01 9.23
C GLN A 24 -7.10 1.62 9.13
N GLN A 25 -7.57 1.22 7.93
CA GLN A 25 -8.11 -0.13 7.69
C GLN A 25 -7.03 -1.21 7.92
N GLU A 26 -5.82 -0.98 7.41
CA GLU A 26 -4.70 -1.91 7.61
C GLU A 26 -4.31 -2.02 9.09
N GLU A 27 -4.21 -0.90 9.80
CA GLU A 27 -3.91 -0.89 11.23
C GLU A 27 -4.98 -1.66 12.02
N GLN A 28 -6.26 -1.43 11.73
CA GLN A 28 -7.36 -2.16 12.37
C GLN A 28 -7.26 -3.66 12.12
N LYS A 29 -6.90 -4.09 10.90
CA LYS A 29 -6.72 -5.49 10.54
C LYS A 29 -5.57 -6.12 11.35
N LEU A 30 -4.44 -5.44 11.47
CA LEU A 30 -3.30 -5.91 12.27
C LEU A 30 -3.62 -5.96 13.77
N GLN A 31 -4.38 -5.00 14.29
CA GLN A 31 -4.86 -5.00 15.67
C GLN A 31 -5.80 -6.19 15.95
N ILE A 32 -6.74 -6.48 15.03
CA ILE A 32 -7.62 -7.65 15.13
C ILE A 32 -6.79 -8.94 15.13
N GLN A 33 -5.84 -9.07 14.20
CA GLN A 33 -4.94 -10.24 14.15
C GLN A 33 -4.15 -10.39 15.44
N ARG A 34 -3.64 -9.29 16.00
CA ARG A 34 -2.95 -9.28 17.30
C ARG A 34 -3.85 -9.79 18.42
N ASN A 35 -5.10 -9.34 18.45
CA ASN A 35 -6.05 -9.70 19.52
C ASN A 35 -6.51 -11.16 19.41
N VAL A 36 -6.67 -11.69 18.20
CA VAL A 36 -7.16 -13.06 17.96
C VAL A 36 -6.03 -14.09 18.02
N TYR A 37 -4.88 -13.80 17.40
CA TYR A 37 -3.80 -14.77 17.19
C TYR A 37 -2.50 -14.43 17.92
N GLY A 38 -2.46 -13.30 18.64
CA GLY A 38 -1.26 -12.81 19.30
C GLY A 38 -0.32 -12.03 18.38
N VAL A 39 0.83 -11.63 18.93
CA VAL A 39 1.76 -10.68 18.28
C VAL A 39 2.51 -11.28 17.08
N GLY A 40 2.66 -12.60 17.02
CA GLY A 40 3.46 -13.26 15.97
C GLY A 40 2.89 -13.07 14.55
N VAL A 41 1.56 -13.12 14.41
CA VAL A 41 0.88 -12.99 13.11
C VAL A 41 1.07 -11.61 12.46
N PRO A 42 0.76 -10.48 13.13
CA PRO A 42 0.96 -9.16 12.53
C PRO A 42 2.45 -8.85 12.28
N LEU A 43 3.37 -9.42 13.07
CA LEU A 43 4.80 -9.26 12.84
C LEU A 43 5.25 -9.99 11.57
N ARG A 44 4.86 -11.26 11.43
CA ARG A 44 5.12 -12.05 10.22
C ARG A 44 4.55 -11.36 8.99
N ARG A 45 3.33 -10.84 9.07
CA ARG A 45 2.66 -10.12 7.99
C ARG A 45 3.46 -8.91 7.51
N GLN A 46 3.99 -8.12 8.45
CA GLN A 46 4.84 -6.97 8.13
C GLN A 46 6.17 -7.38 7.48
N PHE A 47 6.78 -8.48 7.93
CA PHE A 47 7.99 -8.99 7.28
C PHE A 47 7.72 -9.52 5.86
N GLU A 48 6.60 -10.19 5.64
CA GLU A 48 6.19 -10.65 4.30
C GLU A 48 6.01 -9.47 3.35
N LEU A 49 5.29 -8.42 3.78
CA LEU A 49 5.12 -7.18 3.01
C LEU A 49 6.48 -6.54 2.70
N LYS A 50 7.35 -6.43 3.70
CA LYS A 50 8.69 -5.85 3.51
C LYS A 50 9.53 -6.63 2.50
N ILE A 51 9.50 -7.96 2.56
CA ILE A 51 10.23 -8.82 1.60
C ILE A 51 9.69 -8.60 0.18
N VAL A 52 8.37 -8.52 0.02
CA VAL A 52 7.73 -8.27 -1.29
C VAL A 52 8.12 -6.89 -1.82
N ASP A 53 8.04 -5.84 -1.00
CA ASP A 53 8.43 -4.49 -1.41
C ASP A 53 9.91 -4.43 -1.85
N GLU A 54 10.81 -5.08 -1.12
CA GLU A 54 12.23 -5.18 -1.49
C GLU A 54 12.43 -5.98 -2.79
N MET A 55 11.64 -7.03 -3.03
CA MET A 55 11.70 -7.82 -4.25
C MET A 55 11.20 -7.03 -5.46
N ASP A 56 10.05 -6.36 -5.34
CA ASP A 56 9.44 -5.61 -6.44
C ASP A 56 10.31 -4.44 -6.88
N GLN A 57 10.99 -3.79 -5.94
CA GLN A 57 11.99 -2.76 -6.22
C GLN A 57 13.19 -3.32 -6.98
N LYS A 58 13.76 -4.45 -6.53
CA LYS A 58 14.90 -5.09 -7.20
C LYS A 58 14.56 -5.54 -8.61
N MET A 59 13.39 -6.15 -8.78
CA MET A 59 12.89 -6.64 -10.06
C MET A 59 12.31 -5.52 -10.93
N GLY A 60 12.28 -4.27 -10.42
CA GLY A 60 11.70 -3.10 -11.08
C GLY A 60 10.27 -3.32 -11.60
N LEU A 61 9.54 -4.25 -10.97
CA LEU A 61 8.13 -4.55 -11.24
C LEU A 61 7.23 -3.45 -10.67
N ALA A 62 7.76 -2.69 -9.69
CA ALA A 62 7.08 -1.56 -9.07
C ALA A 62 6.68 -0.44 -10.03
N GLN A 63 7.20 -0.41 -11.26
CA GLN A 63 6.91 0.62 -12.26
C GLN A 63 6.00 0.15 -13.40
N THR A 64 5.77 -1.16 -13.55
CA THR A 64 5.09 -1.71 -14.73
C THR A 64 3.72 -2.29 -14.43
N LEU A 65 3.51 -2.91 -13.26
CA LEU A 65 2.22 -3.43 -12.83
C LEU A 65 2.04 -3.29 -11.31
N PRO A 66 0.79 -3.16 -10.82
CA PRO A 66 0.50 -3.35 -9.40
C PRO A 66 0.99 -4.73 -8.95
N SER A 67 1.69 -4.77 -7.81
CA SER A 67 2.25 -6.01 -7.28
C SER A 67 1.14 -6.91 -6.75
N ILE A 68 0.79 -7.94 -7.53
CA ILE A 68 -0.18 -8.95 -7.12
C ILE A 68 0.19 -9.62 -5.79
N HIS A 69 1.49 -9.76 -5.51
CA HIS A 69 1.98 -10.31 -4.25
C HIS A 69 1.61 -9.40 -3.08
N ARG A 70 1.81 -8.09 -3.24
CA ARG A 70 1.40 -7.10 -2.25
C ARG A 70 -0.11 -7.13 -2.06
N ASP A 71 -0.90 -7.24 -3.13
CA ASP A 71 -2.36 -7.24 -3.04
C ASP A 71 -2.92 -8.47 -2.33
N ILE A 72 -2.33 -9.65 -2.51
CA ILE A 72 -2.68 -10.84 -1.73
C ILE A 72 -2.34 -10.62 -0.23
N LEU A 73 -1.21 -9.95 0.04
CA LEU A 73 -0.80 -9.63 1.40
C LEU A 73 -1.56 -8.44 2.03
N THR A 74 -2.25 -7.61 1.28
CA THR A 74 -3.18 -6.61 1.83
C THR A 74 -4.60 -7.15 1.87
N GLY A 75 -4.92 -8.14 1.05
CA GLY A 75 -6.28 -8.67 0.81
C GLY A 75 -7.07 -7.81 -0.17
N ASN A 76 -6.37 -7.14 -1.09
CA ASN A 76 -6.91 -6.26 -2.11
C ASN A 76 -7.00 -6.93 -3.51
N ASP A 77 -6.67 -8.21 -3.60
CA ASP A 77 -6.61 -9.03 -4.83
C ASP A 77 -7.95 -9.11 -5.59
N SER A 78 -9.06 -8.81 -4.93
CA SER A 78 -10.42 -8.82 -5.48
C SER A 78 -11.02 -7.44 -5.70
N ARG A 79 -10.26 -6.36 -5.41
CA ARG A 79 -10.66 -4.97 -5.68
C ARG A 79 -9.99 -4.51 -6.96
N THR A 80 -10.69 -3.66 -7.70
CA THR A 80 -10.14 -2.94 -8.85
C THR A 80 -10.39 -1.46 -8.62
N ASP A 81 -9.34 -0.66 -8.68
CA ASP A 81 -9.43 0.79 -8.64
C ASP A 81 -9.34 1.39 -10.04
N TRP A 82 -9.58 2.69 -10.15
CA TRP A 82 -9.54 3.38 -11.44
C TRP A 82 -8.15 3.36 -12.09
N GLU A 83 -7.09 3.37 -11.28
CA GLU A 83 -5.67 3.32 -11.70
C GLU A 83 -5.34 2.00 -12.43
N ASP A 84 -6.01 0.90 -12.06
CA ASP A 84 -5.82 -0.42 -12.69
C ASP A 84 -6.40 -0.46 -14.11
N ILE A 85 -7.44 0.35 -14.37
CA ILE A 85 -8.15 0.40 -15.67
C ILE A 85 -7.50 1.44 -16.59
N TYR A 86 -7.08 2.56 -16.01
CA TYR A 86 -6.50 3.70 -16.72
C TYR A 86 -5.14 4.07 -16.11
N PRO A 87 -4.07 3.33 -16.46
CA PRO A 87 -2.73 3.64 -15.98
C PRO A 87 -2.24 4.98 -16.58
N ASP A 88 -1.67 5.85 -15.74
CA ASP A 88 -1.15 7.17 -16.14
C ASP A 88 0.02 7.06 -17.14
N GLU A 89 0.81 5.98 -17.07
CA GLU A 89 1.90 5.70 -18.02
C GLU A 89 1.97 4.19 -18.33
N ILE A 90 1.99 3.82 -19.61
CA ILE A 90 2.32 2.46 -20.05
C ILE A 90 3.86 2.40 -20.10
N GLY A 91 4.50 2.06 -18.99
CA GLY A 91 5.95 1.92 -18.92
C GLY A 91 6.45 0.88 -19.94
N TYR A 92 7.58 1.15 -20.60
CA TYR A 92 8.23 0.16 -21.47
C TYR A 92 8.67 -1.04 -20.63
N GLU A 93 8.14 -2.21 -20.95
CA GLU A 93 8.45 -3.45 -20.27
C GLU A 93 9.86 -3.92 -20.68
N GLU A 94 10.85 -3.79 -19.79
CA GLU A 94 12.10 -4.54 -19.91
C GLU A 94 11.79 -6.03 -19.75
N ASP A 95 12.34 -6.88 -20.62
CA ASP A 95 12.20 -8.34 -20.50
C ASP A 95 12.67 -8.81 -19.12
N PHE A 96 11.83 -9.60 -18.45
CA PHE A 96 12.06 -10.14 -17.13
C PHE A 96 13.39 -10.91 -17.05
N HIS A 97 13.72 -11.65 -18.11
CA HIS A 97 14.95 -12.43 -18.17
C HIS A 97 16.19 -11.54 -18.16
N THR A 98 16.23 -10.52 -19.04
CA THR A 98 17.32 -9.53 -19.09
C THR A 98 17.50 -8.81 -17.76
N ARG A 99 16.40 -8.49 -17.07
CA ARG A 99 16.50 -7.85 -15.77
C ARG A 99 17.03 -8.78 -14.68
N LEU A 100 16.62 -10.05 -14.67
CA LEU A 100 17.16 -11.06 -13.76
C LEU A 100 18.65 -11.27 -13.94
N GLU A 101 19.12 -11.33 -15.18
CA GLU A 101 20.56 -11.47 -15.49
C GLU A 101 21.40 -10.32 -14.93
N ARG A 102 20.84 -9.12 -14.76
CA ARG A 102 21.53 -7.98 -14.16
C ARG A 102 21.60 -8.05 -12.62
N ILE A 103 20.70 -8.79 -11.99
CA ILE A 103 20.58 -8.89 -10.52
C ILE A 103 21.45 -10.05 -9.97
N MET A 104 21.66 -11.10 -10.75
CA MET A 104 22.58 -12.21 -10.44
C MET A 104 24.04 -11.83 -10.60
#